data_AF-A0AA45BYB1-F1
#
_entry.id   AF-A0AA45BYB1-F1
#
_cell.length_a   1.000
_cell.length_b   1.000
_cell.length_c   1.000
_cell.angle_alpha   90.00
_cell.angle_beta   90.00
_cell.angle_gamma   90.00
#
_symmetry.space_group_name_H-M   'P 1'
#
loop_
_entity.id
_entity.type
_entity.pdbx_description
1 polymer ?
#
loop_
_entity_poly.entity_id
_entity_poly.type
_entity_poly.pdbx_seq_one_letter_code
_entity_poly.pdbx_strand_id
1 'polypeptide(L)'
;MARKLQCNWHIFILPDKEIFNSFYLAMESFGCPFGHSVLPENLHYAPYGNDPLQLIWLPRENPRSLAVAKLLSQTGFPDFNHILLRHIQQASRT
;
A
#
# COMPACT_ATOMS: atom_id res chain seq x y z
N MET A 1 -11.97 -12.14 -5.26
CA MET A 1 -10.87 -11.38 -5.90
C MET A 1 -9.91 -10.79 -4.86
N ALA A 2 -10.40 -10.09 -3.83
CA ALA A 2 -9.55 -9.47 -2.80
C ALA A 2 -8.61 -10.43 -2.03
N ARG A 3 -9.02 -11.67 -1.80
CA ARG A 3 -8.16 -12.69 -1.17
C ARG A 3 -6.91 -13.02 -2.01
N LYS A 4 -7.02 -13.01 -3.34
CA LYS A 4 -5.85 -13.19 -4.23
C LYS A 4 -4.88 -12.02 -4.15
N LEU A 5 -5.39 -10.80 -4.01
CA LEU A 5 -4.56 -9.61 -3.83
C LEU A 5 -3.78 -9.69 -2.50
N GLN A 6 -4.46 -10.06 -1.41
CA GLN A 6 -3.83 -10.22 -0.10
C GLN A 6 -2.77 -11.32 -0.04
N CYS A 7 -2.98 -12.42 -0.76
CA CYS A 7 -2.01 -13.53 -0.82
C CYS A 7 -0.76 -13.18 -1.64
N ASN A 8 -0.88 -12.28 -2.62
CA ASN A 8 0.20 -12.00 -3.55
C ASN A 8 0.95 -10.70 -3.23
N TRP A 9 0.32 -9.77 -2.50
CA TRP A 9 0.84 -8.42 -2.30
C TRP A 9 0.78 -7.97 -0.83
N HIS A 10 1.85 -7.31 -0.38
CA HIS A 10 1.75 -6.32 0.69
C HIS A 10 1.32 -5.00 0.05
N ILE A 11 0.36 -4.31 0.65
CA ILE A 11 -0.22 -3.09 0.07
C ILE A 11 -0.16 -2.00 1.14
N PHE A 12 0.56 -0.91 0.88
CA PHE A 12 0.71 0.19 1.84
C PHE A 12 0.15 1.49 1.28
N ILE A 13 -0.42 2.32 2.15
CA ILE A 13 -0.84 3.68 1.81
C ILE A 13 0.31 4.65 2.13
N LEU A 14 0.73 5.43 1.15
CA LEU A 14 1.73 6.50 1.32
C LEU A 14 1.18 7.85 0.78
N PRO A 15 1.59 8.99 1.33
CA PRO A 15 1.31 10.31 0.76
C PRO A 15 2.04 10.50 -0.58
N ASP A 16 1.38 11.11 -1.56
CA ASP A 16 1.93 11.33 -2.90
C ASP A 16 3.26 12.10 -2.90
N LYS A 17 3.35 13.12 -2.03
CA LYS A 17 4.54 13.96 -1.85
C LYS A 17 5.77 13.17 -1.38
N GLU A 18 5.59 12.05 -0.70
CA GLU A 18 6.69 11.21 -0.21
C GLU A 18 7.14 10.17 -1.24
N ILE A 19 6.27 9.84 -2.19
CA ILE A 19 6.56 8.83 -3.21
C ILE A 19 7.37 9.41 -4.35
N PHE A 20 7.07 10.65 -4.76
CA PHE A 20 7.71 11.21 -5.93
C PHE A 20 9.20 11.51 -5.69
N ASN A 21 10.03 10.90 -6.56
CA ASN A 21 11.49 10.97 -6.63
C ASN A 21 12.27 10.12 -5.60
N SER A 22 12.27 10.47 -4.31
CA SER A 22 13.18 9.83 -3.33
C SER A 22 12.84 8.35 -3.08
N PHE A 23 11.56 8.03 -2.91
CA PHE A 23 11.11 6.66 -2.73
C PHE A 23 11.40 5.81 -3.98
N TYR A 24 11.08 6.32 -5.18
CA TYR A 24 11.40 5.64 -6.43
C TYR A 24 12.88 5.31 -6.58
N LEU A 25 13.74 6.31 -6.40
CA LEU A 25 15.19 6.13 -6.52
C LEU A 25 15.74 5.17 -5.47
N ALA A 26 15.20 5.21 -4.23
CA ALA A 26 15.59 4.27 -3.18
C ALA A 26 15.18 2.84 -3.54
N MET A 27 13.96 2.64 -4.03
CA MET A 27 13.45 1.32 -4.44
C MET A 27 14.22 0.77 -5.65
N GLU A 28 14.53 1.60 -6.63
CA GLU A 28 15.33 1.25 -7.79
C GLU A 28 16.77 0.89 -7.39
N SER A 29 17.43 1.74 -6.59
CA SER A 29 18.78 1.48 -6.09
C SER A 29 18.86 0.23 -5.21
N PHE A 30 17.83 -0.03 -4.42
CA PHE A 30 17.72 -1.25 -3.62
C PHE A 30 17.34 -2.47 -4.48
N GLY A 31 16.89 -2.24 -5.71
CA GLY A 31 16.43 -3.26 -6.66
C GLY A 31 15.18 -3.99 -6.17
N CYS A 32 14.27 -3.28 -5.53
CA CYS A 32 13.01 -3.81 -5.04
C CYS A 32 11.91 -3.61 -6.07
N PRO A 33 11.27 -4.69 -6.57
CA PRO A 33 10.12 -4.54 -7.46
C PRO A 33 8.92 -4.00 -6.66
N PHE A 34 8.23 -3.03 -7.24
CA PHE A 34 6.98 -2.52 -6.71
C PHE A 34 6.08 -1.98 -7.83
N GLY A 35 4.78 -1.99 -7.57
CA GLY A 35 3.79 -1.22 -8.33
C GLY A 35 3.28 -0.05 -7.51
N HIS A 36 2.67 0.92 -8.16
CA HIS A 36 1.95 2.00 -7.48
C HIS A 36 0.62 2.27 -8.19
N SER A 37 -0.37 2.76 -7.46
CA SER A 37 -1.63 3.23 -8.01
C SER A 37 -2.28 4.25 -7.09
N VAL A 38 -3.06 5.16 -7.64
CA VAL A 38 -3.83 6.12 -6.85
C VAL A 38 -4.84 5.37 -5.98
N LEU A 39 -5.03 5.82 -4.72
CA LEU A 39 -6.11 5.32 -3.89
C LEU A 39 -7.46 5.75 -4.54
N PRO A 40 -8.48 4.88 -4.62
CA PRO A 40 -9.80 5.27 -5.15
C PRO A 40 -10.41 6.45 -4.38
N GLU A 41 -10.97 7.44 -5.09
CA GLU A 41 -11.52 8.69 -4.51
C GLU A 41 -12.47 8.45 -3.32
N ASN A 42 -13.32 7.43 -3.40
CA ASN A 42 -14.28 7.06 -2.36
C ASN A 42 -13.64 6.53 -1.06
N LEU A 43 -12.33 6.29 -1.05
CA LEU A 43 -11.55 5.87 0.10
C LEU A 43 -10.63 6.97 0.65
N HIS A 44 -10.56 8.13 0.00
CA HIS A 44 -9.88 9.29 0.58
C HIS A 44 -10.76 9.88 1.68
N TYR A 45 -10.22 10.01 2.88
CA TYR A 45 -10.94 10.62 4.00
C TYR A 45 -10.83 12.15 3.87
N ALA A 46 -11.87 12.77 3.30
CA ALA A 46 -11.95 14.21 3.02
C ALA A 46 -11.65 15.20 4.18
N PRO A 47 -11.79 14.88 5.48
CA PRO A 47 -11.54 15.86 6.54
C PRO A 47 -10.07 16.19 6.82
N TYR A 48 -9.10 15.39 6.38
CA TYR A 48 -7.70 15.53 6.77
C TYR A 48 -6.76 15.60 5.56
N GLY A 49 -6.81 16.73 4.86
CA GLY A 49 -5.70 17.18 4.01
C GLY A 49 -5.81 16.77 2.55
N ASN A 50 -5.55 17.76 1.68
CA ASN A 50 -5.53 17.67 0.22
C ASN A 50 -4.41 16.79 -0.37
N ASP A 51 -3.68 16.02 0.45
CA ASP A 51 -2.54 15.25 -0.06
C ASP A 51 -3.04 13.94 -0.66
N PRO A 52 -2.89 13.73 -1.98
CA PRO A 52 -3.35 12.50 -2.60
C PRO A 52 -2.66 11.31 -1.95
N LEU A 53 -3.44 10.28 -1.63
CA LEU A 53 -2.91 9.02 -1.13
C LEU A 53 -2.68 8.05 -2.29
N GLN A 54 -1.56 7.36 -2.23
CA GLN A 54 -1.16 6.34 -3.19
C GLN A 54 -1.05 4.99 -2.51
N LEU A 55 -1.31 3.93 -3.27
CA LEU A 55 -1.09 2.55 -2.89
C LEU A 55 0.22 2.07 -3.47
N ILE A 56 1.09 1.52 -2.62
CA ILE A 56 2.30 0.83 -3.03
C ILE A 56 2.06 -0.68 -2.94
N TRP A 57 2.34 -1.38 -4.04
CA TRP A 57 2.14 -2.81 -4.21
C TRP A 57 3.49 -3.52 -4.17
N LEU A 58 3.70 -4.37 -3.16
CA LEU A 58 4.94 -5.11 -2.93
C LEU A 58 4.69 -6.62 -3.06
N PRO A 59 5.31 -7.32 -4.02
CA PRO A 59 5.15 -8.76 -4.17
C PRO A 59 5.58 -9.52 -2.91
N ARG A 60 4.74 -10.43 -2.40
CA ARG A 60 5.05 -11.23 -1.19
C ARG A 60 6.16 -12.25 -1.40
N GLU A 61 6.32 -12.72 -2.63
CA GLU A 61 7.31 -13.75 -2.98
C GLU A 61 8.73 -13.17 -3.18
N ASN A 62 8.88 -11.83 -3.18
CA ASN A 62 10.18 -11.19 -3.35
C ASN A 62 10.80 -10.80 -1.99
N PRO A 63 12.01 -11.28 -1.66
CA PRO A 63 12.66 -10.98 -0.38
C PRO A 63 12.92 -9.49 -0.12
N ARG A 64 13.22 -8.70 -1.16
CA ARG A 64 13.46 -7.25 -1.04
C ARG A 64 12.15 -6.53 -0.76
N SER A 65 11.10 -6.90 -1.48
CA SER A 65 9.74 -6.38 -1.23
C SER A 65 9.24 -6.72 0.18
N LEU A 66 9.56 -7.90 0.71
CA LEU A 66 9.29 -8.26 2.10
C LEU A 66 10.07 -7.38 3.09
N ALA A 67 11.34 -7.07 2.81
CA ALA A 67 12.13 -6.18 3.65
C ALA A 67 11.55 -4.76 3.70
N VAL A 68 11.16 -4.21 2.54
CA VAL A 68 10.49 -2.92 2.45
C VAL A 68 9.13 -2.95 3.16
N ALA A 69 8.35 -4.01 2.98
CA ALA A 69 7.06 -4.16 3.66
C ALA A 69 7.21 -4.17 5.20
N LYS A 70 8.24 -4.85 5.71
CA LYS A 70 8.54 -4.83 7.16
C LYS A 70 8.94 -3.44 7.61
N LEU A 71 9.80 -2.75 6.86
CA LEU A 71 10.21 -1.38 7.16
C LEU A 71 9.00 -0.45 7.24
N LEU A 72 8.16 -0.43 6.19
CA LEU A 72 6.97 0.41 6.13
C LEU A 72 6.01 0.15 7.29
N SER A 73 5.80 -1.12 7.63
CA SER A 73 4.99 -1.51 8.77
C SER A 73 5.59 -1.06 10.11
N GLN A 74 6.91 -1.17 10.28
CA GLN A 74 7.61 -0.74 11.50
C GLN A 74 7.60 0.78 11.67
N THR A 75 7.66 1.53 10.58
CA THR A 75 7.55 3.00 10.58
C THR A 75 6.12 3.51 10.75
N GLY A 76 5.13 2.61 10.75
CA GLY A 76 3.72 2.95 11.01
C GLY A 76 2.90 3.30 9.76
N PHE A 77 3.38 3.01 8.55
CA PHE A 77 2.55 3.21 7.35
C PHE A 77 1.37 2.23 7.35
N PRO A 78 0.15 2.69 6.97
CA PRO A 78 -1.03 1.83 6.97
C PRO A 78 -0.94 0.66 5.98
N ASP A 79 -1.19 -0.57 6.47
CA ASP A 79 -1.38 -1.75 5.62
C ASP A 79 -2.82 -1.83 5.12
N PHE A 80 -2.98 -1.59 3.82
CA PHE A 80 -4.27 -1.57 3.14
C PHE A 80 -4.96 -2.95 3.10
N ASN A 81 -4.23 -4.05 3.26
CA ASN A 81 -4.84 -5.38 3.33
C ASN A 81 -5.81 -5.50 4.52
N HIS A 82 -5.53 -4.83 5.64
CA HIS A 82 -6.41 -4.82 6.81
C HIS A 82 -7.70 -4.06 6.54
N ILE A 83 -7.62 -2.96 5.78
CA ILE A 83 -8.78 -2.17 5.35
C ILE A 83 -9.65 -3.01 4.40
N LEU A 84 -9.04 -3.68 3.42
CA LEU A 84 -9.75 -4.60 2.51
C LEU A 84 -10.46 -5.72 3.27
N LEU A 85 -9.81 -6.35 4.26
CA LEU A 85 -10.44 -7.39 5.09
C LEU A 85 -11.68 -6.88 5.80
N ARG A 86 -11.61 -5.68 6.39
CA ARG A 86 -12.73 -5.06 7.09
C ARG A 86 -13.93 -4.84 6.17
N HIS A 87 -13.69 -4.29 4.98
CA HIS A 87 -14.76 -4.04 4.00
C HIS A 87 -15.40 -5.34 3.48
N ILE A 88 -14.60 -6.38 3.23
CA ILE A 88 -15.13 -7.70 2.83
C ILE A 88 -16.03 -8.26 3.94
N GLN A 89 -15.59 -8.21 5.20
CA GLN A 89 -16.37 -8.71 6.33
C GLN A 89 -17.69 -7.96 6.54
N GLN A 90 -17.72 -6.66 6.26
CA GLN A 90 -18.94 -5.84 6.34
C GLN A 90 -19.90 -6.16 5.20
N ALA A 91 -19.40 -6.31 3.97
CA ALA A 91 -20.20 -6.66 2.80
C ALA A 91 -20.83 -8.07 2.88
N SER A 92 -20.21 -9.00 3.62
CA SER A 92 -20.76 -10.35 3.86
C SER A 92 -21.90 -10.41 4.89
N ARG A 93 -22.18 -9.31 5.60
CA ARG A 93 -23.18 -9.23 6.68
C ARG A 93 -24.47 -8.52 6.26
N THR A 94 -24.50 -8.00 5.05
CA THR A 94 -25.64 -7.35 4.38
C THR A 94 -26.15 -8.23 3.27
#